data_AF-A0A954B3K3-F1
#
_entry.id   AF-A0A954B3K3-F1
#
_cell.length_a   1.000
_cell.length_b   1.000
_cell.length_c   1.000
_cell.angle_alpha   90.00
_cell.angle_beta   90.00
_cell.angle_gamma   90.00
#
_symmetry.space_group_name_H-M   'P 1'
#
loop_
_entity.id
_entity.type
_entity.pdbx_description
1 polymer ?
#
loop_
_entity_poly.entity_id
_entity_poly.type
_entity_poly.pdbx_seq_one_letter_code
_entity_poly.pdbx_strand_id
1 'polypeptide(L)' 'MGAGKTTIGRRLAHALALPFVDADEAIVAAAGRSIEDIFAERGECEFRRGERQVIARLLDGEPQVLATGGGA' A
#
# COMPACT_ATOMS: atom_id res chain seq x y z
N MET A 1 2.45 9.98 8.55
CA MET A 1 3.90 9.92 8.31
C MET A 1 4.62 9.54 9.61
N GLY A 2 5.58 8.60 9.59
CA GLY A 2 6.56 8.43 10.69
C GLY A 2 6.51 7.17 11.56
N ALA A 3 5.54 6.27 11.41
CA ALA A 3 5.46 5.07 12.30
C ALA A 3 6.55 4.00 12.04
N GLY A 4 7.45 4.20 11.07
CA GLY A 4 8.53 3.25 10.77
C GLY A 4 8.10 1.96 10.05
N LYS A 5 6.86 1.90 9.53
CA LYS A 5 6.29 0.72 8.87
C LYS A 5 7.15 0.20 7.72
N THR A 6 7.65 1.07 6.85
CA THR A 6 8.55 0.69 5.75
C THR A 6 9.88 0.13 6.28
N THR A 7 10.48 0.78 7.28
CA THR A 7 11.77 0.35 7.85
C THR A 7 11.65 -0.99 8.57
N ILE A 8 10.63 -1.16 9.43
CA ILE A 8 10.40 -2.40 10.18
C ILE A 8 9.93 -3.50 9.22
N GLY A 9 9.01 -3.18 8.31
CA GLY A 9 8.48 -4.12 7.33
C GLY A 9 9.55 -4.70 6.42
N ARG A 10 10.48 -3.89 5.90
CA ARG A 10 11.62 -4.39 5.10
C ARG A 10 12.53 -5.32 5.90
N ARG A 11 12.81 -5.00 7.16
CA ARG A 11 13.61 -5.87 8.05
C ARG A 11 12.90 -7.19 8.33
N LEU A 12 11.59 -7.15 8.58
CA LEU A 12 10.77 -8.33 8.80
C LEU A 12 10.70 -9.21 7.55
N ALA A 13 10.47 -8.61 6.39
CA ALA A 13 10.43 -9.30 5.10
C ALA A 13 11.75 -10.04 4.83
N HIS A 14 12.89 -9.36 5.04
CA HIS A 14 14.21 -9.99 4.94
C HIS A 14 14.38 -11.14 5.92
N ALA A 15 13.98 -10.98 7.19
CA ALA A 15 14.09 -12.02 8.21
C ALA A 15 13.22 -13.26 7.90
N LEU A 16 12.07 -13.07 7.25
CA LEU A 16 11.15 -14.14 6.87
C LEU A 16 11.41 -14.69 5.46
N ALA A 17 12.38 -14.13 4.72
CA ALA A 17 12.61 -14.41 3.29
C ALA A 17 11.33 -14.24 2.44
N LEU A 18 10.52 -13.23 2.77
CA LEU A 18 9.29 -12.88 2.06
C LEU A 18 9.45 -11.56 1.29
N PRO A 19 8.66 -11.33 0.23
CA PRO A 19 8.56 -10.03 -0.41
C PRO A 19 8.04 -8.96 0.56
N PHE A 20 8.49 -7.72 0.37
CA PHE A 20 7.93 -6.55 1.03
C PHE A 20 7.13 -5.73 0.02
N VAL A 21 5.91 -5.34 0.38
CA VAL A 21 5.05 -4.47 -0.43
C VAL A 21 4.55 -3.31 0.44
N ASP A 22 4.61 -2.10 -0.12
CA ASP A 22 3.97 -0.92 0.43
C ASP A 22 2.64 -0.66 -0.29
N ALA A 23 1.54 -0.60 0.45
CA ALA A 23 0.21 -0.42 -0.12
C ALA A 23 0.08 0.93 -0.85
N ASP A 24 0.72 1.99 -0.36
CA ASP A 24 0.65 3.32 -0.98
C ASP A 24 1.38 3.30 -2.33
N GLU A 25 2.55 2.66 -2.40
CA GLU A 25 3.28 2.44 -3.67
C GLU A 25 2.46 1.60 -4.66
N ALA A 26 1.81 0.54 -4.18
CA ALA A 26 0.96 -0.31 -5.01
C ALA A 26 -0.27 0.43 -5.55
N ILE A 27 -0.86 1.33 -4.77
CA ILE A 27 -1.99 2.18 -5.19
C ILE A 27 -1.56 3.16 -6.27
N VAL A 28 -0.42 3.84 -6.08
CA VAL A 28 0.13 4.76 -7.09
C VAL A 28 0.45 4.03 -8.39
N ALA A 29 1.07 2.84 -8.30
CA ALA A 29 1.37 2.01 -9.46
C ALA A 29 0.10 1.56 -10.20
N ALA A 30 -0.95 1.17 -9.47
CA ALA A 30 -2.23 0.76 -10.06
C ALA A 30 -3.02 1.94 -10.65
N ALA A 31 -2.92 3.13 -10.05
CA ALA A 31 -3.64 4.33 -10.47
C ALA A 31 -2.92 5.11 -11.59
N GLY A 32 -1.60 4.91 -11.75
CA GLY A 32 -0.77 5.62 -12.73
C GLY A 32 -0.55 7.10 -12.43
N ARG A 33 -0.80 7.54 -11.18
CA ARG A 33 -0.72 8.93 -10.73
C ARG A 33 -0.56 8.98 -9.21
N SER A 34 -0.14 10.13 -8.69
CA SER A 34 0.12 10.30 -7.26
C SER A 34 -1.16 10.20 -6.42
N ILE A 35 -1.01 9.92 -5.11
CA ILE A 35 -2.15 9.92 -4.19
C ILE A 35 -2.76 11.32 -4.13
N GLU A 36 -1.92 12.36 -4.10
CA GLU A 36 -2.32 13.76 -4.11
C GLU A 36 -3.23 14.09 -5.30
N ASP A 37 -2.88 13.63 -6.51
CA ASP A 37 -3.70 13.82 -7.71
C ASP A 37 -5.04 13.08 -7.61
N ILE A 38 -5.05 11.87 -7.04
CA ILE A 38 -6.29 11.11 -6.82
C ILE A 38 -7.22 11.88 -5.87
N PHE A 39 -6.68 12.40 -4.77
CA PHE A 39 -7.45 13.20 -3.82
C PHE A 39 -7.95 14.51 -4.45
N ALA A 40 -7.09 15.22 -5.19
CA ALA A 40 -7.44 16.49 -5.81
C ALA A 40 -8.53 16.34 -6.89
N GLU A 41 -8.45 15.29 -7.71
CA GLU A 41 -9.37 15.10 -8.84
C GLU A 41 -10.63 14.30 -8.49
N ARG A 42 -10.52 13.33 -7.58
CA ARG A 42 -11.58 12.34 -7.31
C ARG A 42 -12.03 12.29 -5.87
N GLY A 43 -11.34 12.98 -4.97
CA GLY A 43 -11.63 13.00 -3.55
C GLY A 43 -11.25 11.71 -2.81
N GLU A 44 -11.39 11.77 -1.49
CA GLU A 44 -11.01 10.67 -0.60
C GLU A 44 -11.83 9.38 -0.86
N CYS A 45 -13.11 9.49 -1.21
CA CYS A 45 -13.97 8.32 -1.37
C CYS A 45 -13.46 7.38 -2.48
N GLU A 46 -13.07 7.93 -3.62
CA GLU A 46 -12.49 7.14 -4.72
C GLU A 46 -11.12 6.60 -4.38
N PHE A 47 -10.29 7.37 -3.65
CA PHE A 47 -9.02 6.86 -3.12
C PHE A 47 -9.26 5.63 -2.22
N ARG A 48 -10.16 5.72 -1.24
CA ARG A 48 -10.50 4.61 -0.33
C ARG A 48 -11.11 3.41 -1.05
N ARG A 49 -11.83 3.64 -2.15
CA ARG A 49 -12.36 2.57 -3.00
C ARG A 49 -11.22 1.84 -3.73
N GLY A 50 -10.29 2.59 -4.32
CA GLY A 50 -9.10 2.03 -4.97
C GLY A 50 -8.17 1.31 -3.99
N GLU A 51 -7.90 1.91 -2.83
CA GLU A 51 -7.12 1.33 -1.73
C GLU A 51 -7.64 -0.06 -1.35
N ARG A 52 -8.94 -0.19 -1.10
CA ARG A 52 -9.56 -1.49 -0.78
C ARG A 52 -9.39 -2.53 -1.90
N GLN A 53 -9.53 -2.12 -3.16
CA GLN A 53 -9.35 -3.04 -4.29
C GLN A 53 -7.91 -3.52 -4.44
N VAL A 54 -6.95 -2.62 -4.23
CA VAL A 54 -5.51 -2.95 -4.31
C VAL A 54 -5.13 -3.86 -3.15
N ILE A 55 -5.53 -3.55 -1.92
CA ILE A 55 -5.27 -4.38 -0.74
C ILE A 55 -5.87 -5.78 -0.93
N ALA A 56 -7.12 -5.89 -1.38
CA ALA A 56 -7.74 -7.20 -1.64
C ALA A 56 -6.91 -8.05 -2.62
N ARG A 57 -6.42 -7.46 -3.71
CA ARG A 57 -5.56 -8.16 -4.68
C ARG A 57 -4.22 -8.59 -4.08
N LEU A 58 -3.64 -7.78 -3.20
CA LEU A 58 -2.39 -8.11 -2.52
C LEU A 58 -2.59 -9.25 -1.52
N LEU A 59 -3.73 -9.29 -0.84
CA LEU A 59 -4.08 -10.36 0.12
C LEU A 59 -4.39 -11.70 -0.56
N ASP A 60 -4.91 -11.68 -1.80
CA ASP A 60 -5.14 -12.89 -2.60
C ASP A 60 -3.85 -13.45 -3.25
N GLY A 61 -2.71 -12.77 -3.09
CA GLY A 61 -1.43 -13.13 -3.67
C GLY A 61 -0.62 -14.13 -2.84
N GLU A 62 0.67 -14.24 -3.17
CA GLU A 62 1.62 -15.05 -2.40
C GLU A 62 1.93 -14.43 -1.02
N PRO A 63 2.42 -15.24 -0.05
CA PRO A 63 2.84 -14.74 1.25
C PRO A 63 3.83 -13.58 1.14
N GLN A 64 3.53 -12.48 1.82
CA GLN A 64 4.32 -11.24 1.75
C GLN A 64 4.16 -10.43 3.05
N VAL A 65 5.09 -9.52 3.28
CA VAL A 65 4.98 -8.50 4.33
C VAL A 65 4.40 -7.23 3.69
N LEU A 66 3.17 -6.91 4.08
CA LEU A 66 2.45 -5.74 3.59
C LEU A 66 2.49 -4.59 4.61
N ALA A 67 3.05 -3.45 4.23
CA ALA A 67 2.87 -2.21 4.96
C ALA A 67 1.58 -1.53 4.50
N THR A 68 0.59 -1.44 5.38
CA THR A 68 -0.66 -0.72 5.10
C THR A 68 -0.46 0.79 5.29
N GLY A 69 -1.17 1.57 4.46
CA GLY A 69 -1.24 3.03 4.56
C GLY A 69 -1.78 3.50 5.92
N GLY A 70 -1.62 4.80 6.20
CA GLY A 70 -1.97 5.38 7.50
C GLY A 70 -3.47 5.43 7.85
N GLY A 71 -4.36 5.14 6.89
CA GLY A 71 -5.82 5.23 7.08
C GLY A 71 -6.56 3.90 6.94
N ALA A 72 -5.84 2.78 6.99
CA ALA A 72 -6.44 1.44 7.06
C ALA A 72 -7.03 1.16 8.45
#